data_AF-A0AAW5FLR1-F1
#
_entry.id   AF-A0AAW5FLR1-F1
#
_cell.length_a   1.000
_cell.length_b   1.000
_cell.length_c   1.000
_cell.angle_alpha   90.00
_cell.angle_beta   90.00
_cell.angle_gamma   90.00
#
_symmetry.space_group_name_H-M   'P 1'
#
loop_
_entity.id
_entity.type
_entity.pdbx_description
1 polymer ?
#
loop_
_entity_poly.entity_id
_entity_poly.type
_entity_poly.pdbx_seq_one_letter_code
_entity_poly.pdbx_strand_id
1 'polypeptide(L)'
;MRVAPDGFRPALRAQWMACVMHDILGLRSLAGAPALFSGYRSIVTHPAMADARVALRNLRLLGVNIESEAHLQEAVTEARSWEEDHSSADDYVEPPFEISTDPGTGFAIRERVRRDDARRAGMLTCLLGVLPHDVQKMLPADHTRRFRFRVDGDTGPDVICDTREIAVLPPPPETAPVMRERSPISVTIAELEGVARELDEEDARDPTRVPRNFFTRLRSDQGDPVFSVVSPQGEGLAPTDRIELDDVSHMIGLPGAGKSTLIFLLVVLLARQGRRVTLLVPSIEFALALDADLTRYAVPTALLVGQSPDARRRHATRLAERIATLDSAGYGQTAPGAELLGTRCALAGFVSVPPPGFDFPHDRPPCRSLRQGTVKKDGKEGKEGNRLCPLAVACGRQRSSRRLADAAALVHIGHVISTEVVASPHFHTDRMREFEMLARTSDLVIIDEVDGAQSALDQKGFAELDLFGSSDSYESILLDDVFDPVASGRGCAVSNSIENYTLASNRFMRLNRGLRAHLLERMVEEGGVLSRYKDAFVTGLMQPPVDVDPPQLAGAVAPQWRLAEDVACGDRGLDPICGNHVRSHPEIRLQRRALSPNDVRPRTINPRSRRRGRARRTR
;
A
#
# COMPACT_ATOMS: atom_id res chain seq x y z
N MET A 1 4.18 7.99 -11.27
CA MET A 1 4.92 8.63 -10.14
C MET A 1 6.34 9.00 -10.54
N ARG A 2 6.91 8.33 -11.54
CA ARG A 2 8.09 8.82 -12.25
C ARG A 2 7.69 9.51 -13.55
N VAL A 3 8.53 10.41 -14.02
CA VAL A 3 8.44 10.93 -15.39
C VAL A 3 8.85 9.81 -16.33
N ALA A 4 8.02 9.52 -17.32
CA ALA A 4 8.39 8.57 -18.36
C ALA A 4 9.51 9.19 -19.21
N PRO A 5 10.59 8.45 -19.49
CA PRO A 5 11.66 8.96 -20.32
C PRO A 5 11.18 9.19 -21.75
N ASP A 6 11.86 10.07 -22.47
CA ASP A 6 11.56 10.35 -23.87
C ASP A 6 11.62 9.06 -24.70
N GLY A 7 10.57 8.78 -25.47
CA GLY A 7 10.43 7.53 -26.24
C GLY A 7 9.80 6.35 -25.50
N PHE A 8 9.57 6.43 -24.18
CA PHE A 8 8.76 5.42 -23.48
C PHE A 8 7.28 5.61 -23.81
N ARG A 9 6.68 4.58 -24.44
CA ARG A 9 5.25 4.47 -24.66
C ARG A 9 4.76 3.17 -24.03
N PRO A 10 3.60 3.15 -23.33
CA PRO A 10 3.08 1.92 -22.72
C PRO A 10 2.92 0.75 -23.71
N ALA A 11 2.53 1.04 -24.96
CA ALA A 11 2.43 0.04 -26.03
C ALA A 11 3.80 -0.55 -26.43
N LEU A 12 4.89 0.22 -26.30
CA LEU A 12 6.25 -0.21 -26.61
C LEU A 12 7.00 -0.78 -25.39
N ARG A 13 6.31 -1.14 -24.31
CA ARG A 13 6.97 -1.67 -23.09
C ARG A 13 7.81 -2.92 -23.37
N ALA A 14 7.45 -3.73 -24.36
CA ALA A 14 8.21 -4.91 -24.78
C ALA A 14 9.63 -4.57 -25.30
N GLN A 15 9.79 -3.43 -25.98
CA GLN A 15 11.09 -2.96 -26.47
C GLN A 15 12.04 -2.62 -25.31
N TRP A 16 11.50 -2.04 -24.25
CA TRP A 16 12.25 -1.72 -23.03
C TRP A 16 12.63 -2.97 -22.23
N MET A 17 11.78 -4.00 -22.22
CA MET A 17 12.14 -5.31 -21.68
C MET A 17 13.24 -5.97 -22.50
N ALA A 18 13.14 -5.94 -23.83
CA ALA A 18 14.14 -6.48 -24.74
C ALA A 18 15.51 -5.81 -24.52
N CYS A 19 15.54 -4.50 -24.27
CA CYS A 19 16.76 -3.78 -23.90
C CYS A 19 17.44 -4.37 -22.65
N VAL A 20 16.68 -4.62 -21.57
CA VAL A 20 17.24 -5.23 -20.34
C VAL A 20 17.70 -6.67 -20.58
N MET A 21 16.85 -7.47 -21.21
CA MET A 21 17.12 -8.89 -21.45
C MET A 21 18.35 -9.06 -22.36
N HIS A 22 18.44 -8.28 -23.44
CA HIS A 22 19.51 -8.38 -24.42
C HIS A 22 20.80 -7.67 -24.01
N ASP A 23 20.72 -6.40 -23.58
CA ASP A 23 21.93 -5.56 -23.43
C ASP A 23 22.56 -5.62 -22.04
N ILE A 24 21.79 -6.03 -21.03
CA ILE A 24 22.26 -6.13 -19.65
C ILE A 24 22.43 -7.60 -19.26
N LEU A 25 21.46 -8.45 -19.60
CA LEU A 25 21.50 -9.87 -19.24
C LEU A 25 22.07 -10.79 -20.34
N GLY A 26 22.27 -10.31 -21.57
CA GLY A 26 22.80 -11.10 -22.69
C GLY A 26 21.84 -12.17 -23.23
N LEU A 27 20.55 -12.11 -22.87
CA LEU A 27 19.51 -13.04 -23.29
C LEU A 27 18.89 -12.62 -24.62
N ARG A 28 18.62 -13.61 -25.48
CA ARG A 28 18.03 -13.40 -26.82
C ARG A 28 16.53 -13.69 -26.89
N SER A 29 15.86 -13.77 -25.76
CA SER A 29 14.43 -14.07 -25.66
C SER A 29 13.81 -13.40 -24.44
N LEU A 30 12.47 -13.32 -24.42
CA LEU A 30 11.71 -12.78 -23.28
C LEU A 30 11.10 -13.86 -22.39
N ALA A 31 11.36 -15.15 -22.62
CA ALA A 31 10.75 -16.26 -21.87
C ALA A 31 10.88 -16.15 -20.33
N GLY A 32 12.00 -15.62 -19.84
CA GLY A 32 12.23 -15.41 -18.40
C GLY A 32 11.68 -14.10 -17.84
N ALA A 33 11.08 -13.24 -18.67
CA ALA A 33 10.62 -11.92 -18.25
C ALA A 33 9.58 -11.98 -17.11
N PRO A 34 8.53 -12.85 -17.13
CA PRO A 34 7.55 -12.88 -16.04
C PRO A 34 8.19 -13.13 -14.67
N ALA A 35 9.13 -14.07 -14.58
CA ALA A 35 9.86 -14.36 -13.36
C ALA A 35 10.72 -13.17 -12.90
N LEU A 36 11.42 -12.50 -13.82
CA LEU A 36 12.26 -11.33 -13.51
C LEU A 36 11.43 -10.10 -13.10
N PHE A 37 10.25 -9.91 -13.68
CA PHE A 37 9.38 -8.76 -13.40
C PHE A 37 8.42 -8.98 -12.23
N SER A 38 8.20 -10.23 -11.80
CA SER A 38 7.34 -10.63 -10.66
C SER A 38 7.59 -9.91 -9.34
N GLY A 39 8.79 -9.35 -9.12
CA GLY A 39 9.08 -8.60 -7.90
C GLY A 39 9.93 -9.32 -6.86
N TYR A 40 10.13 -10.64 -6.97
CA TYR A 40 10.75 -11.42 -5.91
C TYR A 40 12.18 -10.97 -5.59
N ARG A 41 12.42 -10.62 -4.32
CA ARG A 41 13.73 -10.16 -3.84
C ARG A 41 14.80 -11.24 -4.00
N SER A 42 14.46 -12.52 -3.84
CA SER A 42 15.37 -13.66 -4.05
C SER A 42 16.00 -13.66 -5.45
N ILE A 43 15.20 -13.35 -6.48
CA ILE A 43 15.67 -13.29 -7.87
C ILE A 43 16.56 -12.06 -8.08
N VAL A 44 16.12 -10.89 -7.60
CA VAL A 44 16.81 -9.60 -7.82
C VAL A 44 18.09 -9.45 -7.00
N THR A 45 18.20 -10.17 -5.88
CA THR A 45 19.40 -10.16 -5.01
C THR A 45 20.47 -11.14 -5.45
N HIS A 46 20.16 -12.06 -6.38
CA HIS A 46 21.14 -12.99 -6.92
C HIS A 46 22.34 -12.24 -7.54
N PRO A 47 23.59 -12.68 -7.31
CA PRO A 47 24.78 -11.99 -7.85
C PRO A 47 24.75 -11.80 -9.38
N ALA A 48 24.21 -12.76 -10.12
CA ALA A 48 24.07 -12.66 -11.59
C ALA A 48 23.13 -11.52 -12.05
N MET A 49 22.28 -11.01 -11.17
CA MET A 49 21.33 -9.93 -11.46
C MET A 49 21.83 -8.55 -10.99
N ALA A 50 23.08 -8.44 -10.52
CA ALA A 50 23.63 -7.20 -9.98
C ALA A 50 23.52 -6.04 -10.98
N ASP A 51 23.90 -6.26 -12.23
CA ASP A 51 23.92 -5.22 -13.27
C ASP A 51 22.50 -4.85 -13.77
N ALA A 52 21.56 -5.80 -13.70
CA ALA A 52 20.16 -5.59 -14.12
C ALA A 52 19.26 -5.05 -13.01
N ARG A 53 19.70 -5.05 -11.75
CA ARG A 53 18.87 -4.69 -10.59
C ARG A 53 18.23 -3.30 -10.71
N VAL A 54 19.01 -2.31 -11.12
CA VAL A 54 18.53 -0.93 -11.29
C VAL A 54 17.54 -0.82 -12.45
N ALA A 55 17.86 -1.46 -13.58
CA ALA A 55 17.00 -1.48 -14.76
C ALA A 55 15.66 -2.16 -14.53
N LEU A 56 15.66 -3.34 -13.88
CA LEU A 56 14.43 -4.05 -13.50
C LEU A 56 13.56 -3.22 -12.55
N ARG A 57 14.18 -2.57 -11.55
CA ARG A 57 13.48 -1.63 -10.66
C ARG A 57 12.86 -0.47 -11.44
N ASN A 58 13.61 0.14 -12.34
CA ASN A 58 13.16 1.29 -13.12
C ASN A 58 12.00 0.94 -14.06
N LEU A 59 12.04 -0.22 -14.73
CA LEU A 59 10.92 -0.70 -15.53
C LEU A 59 9.64 -0.88 -14.71
N ARG A 60 9.74 -1.46 -13.51
CA ARG A 60 8.58 -1.58 -12.59
C ARG A 60 8.05 -0.20 -12.18
N LEU A 61 8.95 0.76 -11.92
CA LEU A 61 8.55 2.14 -11.59
C LEU A 61 7.89 2.88 -12.76
N LEU A 62 8.20 2.50 -14.01
CA LEU A 62 7.53 2.98 -15.23
C LEU A 62 6.20 2.28 -15.51
N GLY A 63 5.82 1.29 -14.69
CA GLY A 63 4.55 0.56 -14.82
C GLY A 63 4.63 -0.68 -15.70
N VAL A 64 5.83 -1.17 -16.02
CA VAL A 64 6.00 -2.46 -16.71
C VAL A 64 5.77 -3.57 -15.68
N ASN A 65 4.57 -4.13 -15.70
CA ASN A 65 4.16 -5.22 -14.81
C ASN A 65 3.82 -6.47 -15.64
N ILE A 66 4.78 -7.39 -15.76
CA ILE A 66 4.61 -8.67 -16.45
C ILE A 66 4.67 -9.77 -15.40
N GLU A 67 3.49 -10.28 -15.06
CA GLU A 67 3.30 -11.29 -14.01
C GLU A 67 3.11 -12.71 -14.58
N SER A 68 2.82 -12.83 -15.88
CA SER A 68 2.53 -14.11 -16.54
C SER A 68 2.96 -14.10 -18.02
N GLU A 69 3.04 -15.28 -18.62
CA GLU A 69 3.27 -15.42 -20.07
C GLU A 69 2.16 -14.75 -20.90
N ALA A 70 0.91 -14.76 -20.43
CA ALA A 70 -0.20 -14.08 -21.10
C ALA A 70 0.00 -12.55 -21.13
N HIS A 71 0.44 -11.94 -20.02
CA HIS A 71 0.77 -10.51 -19.98
C HIS A 71 1.97 -10.18 -20.89
N LEU A 72 2.93 -11.10 -21.00
CA LEU A 72 4.07 -10.94 -21.92
C LEU A 72 3.59 -10.99 -23.38
N GLN A 73 2.75 -11.96 -23.74
CA GLN A 73 2.18 -12.08 -25.08
C GLN A 73 1.36 -10.84 -25.45
N GLU A 74 0.55 -10.33 -24.54
CA GLU A 74 -0.21 -9.09 -24.69
C GLU A 74 0.74 -7.91 -24.96
N ALA A 75 1.80 -7.76 -24.16
CA ALA A 75 2.79 -6.69 -24.33
C ALA A 75 3.53 -6.75 -25.68
N VAL A 76 3.87 -7.95 -26.17
CA VAL A 76 4.53 -8.13 -27.47
C VAL A 76 3.55 -7.85 -28.61
N THR A 77 2.30 -8.29 -28.49
CA THR A 77 1.26 -8.08 -29.49
C THR A 77 0.89 -6.60 -29.60
N GLU A 78 0.76 -5.90 -28.47
CA GLU A 78 0.56 -4.44 -28.44
C GLU A 78 1.69 -3.68 -29.10
N ALA A 79 2.95 -4.07 -28.85
CA ALA A 79 4.10 -3.43 -29.48
C ALA A 79 4.05 -3.59 -31.00
N ARG A 80 3.72 -4.79 -31.49
CA ARG A 80 3.57 -5.06 -32.92
C ARG A 80 2.42 -4.29 -33.56
N SER A 81 1.23 -4.30 -32.96
CA SER A 81 0.08 -3.53 -33.46
C SER A 81 0.41 -2.04 -33.51
N TRP A 82 1.08 -1.52 -32.48
CA TRP A 82 1.50 -0.12 -32.46
C TRP A 82 2.48 0.20 -33.60
N GLU A 83 3.46 -0.67 -33.88
CA GLU A 83 4.37 -0.54 -35.01
C GLU A 83 3.62 -0.53 -36.35
N GLU A 84 2.68 -1.47 -36.55
CA GLU A 84 1.88 -1.58 -37.78
C GLU A 84 1.02 -0.32 -38.00
N ASP A 85 0.32 0.15 -36.97
CA ASP A 85 -0.56 1.32 -37.03
C ASP A 85 0.18 2.64 -37.31
N HIS A 86 1.42 2.76 -36.84
CA HIS A 86 2.21 3.99 -36.95
C HIS A 86 3.26 3.94 -38.06
N SER A 87 3.47 2.80 -38.71
CA SER A 87 4.51 2.60 -39.74
C SER A 87 4.46 3.58 -40.91
N SER A 88 3.29 4.16 -41.19
CA SER A 88 3.04 5.12 -42.28
C SER A 88 3.05 6.59 -41.84
N ALA A 89 3.28 6.88 -40.56
CA ALA A 89 3.33 8.25 -40.05
C ALA A 89 4.70 8.90 -40.34
N ASP A 90 4.69 10.18 -40.71
CA ASP A 90 5.91 10.94 -41.05
C ASP A 90 6.89 11.07 -39.86
N ASP A 91 6.41 10.96 -38.62
CA ASP A 91 7.19 11.02 -37.39
C ASP A 91 7.51 9.63 -36.80
N TYR A 92 7.21 8.55 -37.54
CA TYR A 92 7.49 7.20 -37.09
C TYR A 92 8.98 6.92 -37.00
N VAL A 93 9.39 6.40 -35.84
CA VAL A 93 10.75 5.96 -35.59
C VAL A 93 10.71 4.49 -35.25
N GLU A 94 11.34 3.68 -36.11
CA GLU A 94 11.37 2.23 -35.95
C GLU A 94 12.03 1.83 -34.61
N PRO A 95 11.43 0.93 -33.82
CA PRO A 95 12.02 0.47 -32.56
C PRO A 95 13.35 -0.30 -32.72
N PRO A 96 14.19 -0.34 -31.69
CA PRO A 96 15.54 -0.89 -31.79
C PRO A 96 15.63 -2.42 -31.87
N PHE A 97 14.59 -3.14 -31.41
CA PHE A 97 14.53 -4.60 -31.42
C PHE A 97 13.36 -5.11 -32.27
N GLU A 98 13.57 -6.20 -32.97
CA GLU A 98 12.52 -7.04 -33.52
C GLU A 98 12.21 -8.15 -32.50
N ILE A 99 10.94 -8.26 -32.10
CA ILE A 99 10.51 -9.25 -31.12
C ILE A 99 9.55 -10.22 -31.81
N SER A 100 9.88 -11.51 -31.81
CA SER A 100 9.01 -12.56 -32.35
C SER A 100 7.70 -12.61 -31.56
N THR A 101 6.57 -12.71 -32.26
CA THR A 101 5.24 -12.91 -31.65
C THR A 101 4.97 -14.38 -31.32
N ASP A 102 5.84 -15.31 -31.73
CA ASP A 102 5.66 -16.74 -31.50
C ASP A 102 6.11 -17.14 -30.07
N PRO A 103 5.18 -17.57 -29.19
CA PRO A 103 5.52 -18.04 -27.85
C PRO A 103 6.46 -19.26 -27.87
N GLY A 104 6.41 -20.09 -28.92
CA GLY A 104 7.29 -21.27 -29.06
C GLY A 104 8.78 -20.92 -29.20
N THR A 105 9.08 -19.69 -29.62
CA THR A 105 10.46 -19.16 -29.66
C THR A 105 10.89 -18.47 -28.36
N GLY A 106 10.01 -18.43 -27.35
CA GLY A 106 10.19 -17.64 -26.14
C GLY A 106 10.20 -16.14 -26.42
N PHE A 107 9.52 -15.70 -27.49
CA PHE A 107 9.56 -14.32 -28.00
C PHE A 107 11.00 -13.87 -28.29
N ALA A 108 11.64 -14.55 -29.25
CA ALA A 108 13.03 -14.27 -29.64
C ALA A 108 13.25 -12.80 -30.00
N ILE A 109 14.38 -12.25 -29.55
CA ILE A 109 14.81 -10.86 -29.74
C ILE A 109 15.87 -10.84 -30.83
N ARG A 110 15.70 -9.96 -31.83
CA ARG A 110 16.73 -9.65 -32.83
C ARG A 110 17.03 -8.16 -32.83
N GLU A 111 18.29 -7.81 -32.98
CA GLU A 111 18.73 -6.42 -33.04
C GLU A 111 18.41 -5.84 -34.42
N ARG A 112 17.64 -4.74 -34.48
CA ARG A 112 17.45 -3.96 -35.71
C ARG A 112 18.52 -2.88 -35.86
N VAL A 113 18.95 -2.31 -34.73
CA VAL A 113 19.92 -1.22 -34.67
C VAL A 113 21.11 -1.59 -33.78
N ARG A 114 22.28 -1.00 -34.05
CA ARG A 114 23.48 -1.22 -33.23
C ARG A 114 23.30 -0.64 -31.83
N ARG A 115 24.05 -1.17 -30.86
CA ARG A 115 24.03 -0.71 -29.46
C ARG A 115 24.36 0.78 -29.30
N ASP A 116 25.25 1.31 -30.15
CA ASP A 116 25.67 2.71 -30.15
C ASP A 116 24.65 3.67 -30.78
N ASP A 117 23.52 3.16 -31.29
CA ASP A 117 22.41 4.01 -31.75
C ASP A 117 21.90 4.87 -30.58
N ALA A 118 21.75 6.18 -30.83
CA ALA A 118 21.37 7.15 -29.82
C ALA A 118 20.08 6.78 -29.05
N ARG A 119 19.14 6.09 -29.70
CA ARG A 119 17.87 5.65 -29.08
C ARG A 119 18.12 4.53 -28.07
N ARG A 120 18.89 3.51 -28.47
CA ARG A 120 19.22 2.36 -27.62
C ARG A 120 20.16 2.77 -26.48
N ALA A 121 21.13 3.63 -26.76
CA ALA A 121 21.97 4.26 -25.73
C ALA A 121 21.15 5.13 -24.75
N GLY A 122 20.16 5.87 -25.25
CA GLY A 122 19.21 6.63 -24.44
C GLY A 122 18.38 5.74 -23.52
N MET A 123 17.84 4.63 -24.03
CA MET A 123 17.11 3.64 -23.23
C MET A 123 17.99 3.07 -22.11
N LEU A 124 19.22 2.66 -22.42
CA LEU A 124 20.17 2.15 -21.43
C LEU A 124 20.51 3.19 -20.36
N THR A 125 20.75 4.42 -20.77
CA THR A 125 21.05 5.54 -19.85
C THR A 125 19.89 5.77 -18.88
N CYS A 126 18.65 5.75 -19.38
CA CYS A 126 17.46 5.87 -18.54
C CYS A 126 17.26 4.66 -17.61
N LEU A 127 17.51 3.44 -18.10
CA LEU A 127 17.34 2.22 -17.33
C LEU A 127 18.36 2.08 -16.20
N LEU A 128 19.60 2.53 -16.42
CA LEU A 128 20.67 2.46 -15.42
C LEU A 128 20.73 3.71 -14.53
N GLY A 129 20.10 4.81 -14.94
CA GLY A 129 20.06 6.07 -14.20
C GLY A 129 19.00 6.15 -13.09
N VAL A 130 18.96 7.30 -12.41
CA VAL A 130 17.91 7.61 -11.43
C VAL A 130 16.72 8.23 -12.15
N LEU A 131 15.56 7.55 -12.13
CA LEU A 131 14.33 8.10 -12.71
C LEU A 131 13.80 9.29 -11.89
N PRO A 132 13.56 10.46 -12.51
CA PRO A 132 13.04 11.63 -11.81
C PRO A 132 11.56 11.45 -11.43
N HIS A 133 11.17 12.10 -10.35
CA HIS A 133 9.78 12.11 -9.87
C HIS A 133 8.90 12.98 -10.74
N ASP A 134 7.66 12.54 -10.91
CA ASP A 134 6.61 13.38 -11.49
C ASP A 134 6.23 14.47 -10.48
N VAL A 135 6.08 15.70 -10.96
CA VAL A 135 5.84 16.89 -10.13
C VAL A 135 4.34 17.19 -10.08
N GLN A 136 3.83 17.62 -8.93
CA GLN A 136 2.46 18.08 -8.77
C GLN A 136 2.22 19.35 -9.61
N LYS A 137 1.35 19.23 -10.61
CA LYS A 137 0.96 20.35 -11.49
C LYS A 137 -0.25 21.14 -10.96
N MET A 138 -0.96 20.60 -9.97
CA MET A 138 -2.13 21.25 -9.39
C MET A 138 -1.71 22.32 -8.39
N LEU A 139 -2.19 23.55 -8.60
CA LEU A 139 -1.97 24.65 -7.66
C LEU A 139 -3.17 24.78 -6.71
N PRO A 140 -2.97 25.33 -5.49
CA PRO A 140 -4.06 25.71 -4.62
C PRO A 140 -4.97 26.76 -5.28
N ALA A 141 -6.25 26.72 -4.94
CA ALA A 141 -7.18 27.79 -5.30
C ALA A 141 -6.82 29.06 -4.52
N ASP A 142 -7.11 30.21 -5.12
CA ASP A 142 -7.01 31.50 -4.44
C ASP A 142 -8.22 31.66 -3.51
N HIS A 143 -7.96 31.68 -2.19
CA HIS A 143 -8.99 31.81 -1.16
C HIS A 143 -9.66 33.19 -1.11
N THR A 144 -9.06 34.20 -1.73
CA THR A 144 -9.61 35.57 -1.83
C THR A 144 -10.63 35.70 -2.96
N ARG A 145 -10.90 34.61 -3.68
CA ARG A 145 -11.87 34.54 -4.77
C ARG A 145 -12.80 33.35 -4.56
N ARG A 146 -13.97 33.44 -5.17
CA ARG A 146 -14.91 32.32 -5.21
C ARG A 146 -14.32 31.18 -6.04
N PHE A 147 -14.70 29.97 -5.69
CA PHE A 147 -14.38 28.77 -6.47
C PHE A 147 -15.57 27.82 -6.42
N ARG A 148 -15.60 26.89 -7.36
CA ARG A 148 -16.74 25.99 -7.58
C ARG A 148 -16.31 24.54 -7.45
N PHE A 149 -17.22 23.66 -7.12
CA PHE A 149 -17.03 22.22 -7.28
C PHE A 149 -18.36 21.55 -7.63
N ARG A 150 -18.30 20.30 -8.05
CA ARG A 150 -19.48 19.49 -8.36
C ARG A 150 -19.51 18.27 -7.44
N VAL A 151 -20.71 17.90 -6.98
CA VAL A 151 -20.91 16.76 -6.07
C VAL A 151 -20.88 15.45 -6.83
N ASP A 152 -21.57 15.40 -7.99
CA ASP A 152 -21.76 14.18 -8.80
C ASP A 152 -20.89 14.20 -10.07
N GLY A 153 -19.61 14.48 -9.92
CA GLY A 153 -18.69 14.55 -11.06
C GLY A 153 -19.08 15.63 -12.07
N ASP A 154 -18.99 15.34 -13.37
CA ASP A 154 -19.14 16.36 -14.42
C ASP A 154 -20.58 16.75 -14.75
N THR A 155 -21.59 16.06 -14.22
CA THR A 155 -23.01 16.30 -14.55
C THR A 155 -23.78 17.00 -13.43
N GLY A 156 -23.24 17.07 -12.21
CA GLY A 156 -23.88 17.73 -11.08
C GLY A 156 -23.88 19.26 -11.15
N PRO A 157 -24.78 19.93 -10.40
CA PRO A 157 -24.81 21.39 -10.32
C PRO A 157 -23.53 21.93 -9.67
N ASP A 158 -23.10 23.10 -10.11
CA ASP A 158 -21.97 23.79 -9.50
C ASP A 158 -22.35 24.33 -8.12
N VAL A 159 -21.57 23.96 -7.11
CA VAL A 159 -21.66 24.48 -5.75
C VAL A 159 -20.61 25.56 -5.59
N ILE A 160 -21.03 26.76 -5.17
CA ILE A 160 -20.15 27.91 -5.01
C ILE A 160 -19.69 28.00 -3.55
N CYS A 161 -18.37 28.04 -3.37
CA CYS A 161 -17.74 28.34 -2.09
C CYS A 161 -17.14 29.74 -2.10
N ASP A 162 -17.31 30.44 -0.98
CA ASP A 162 -16.80 31.79 -0.77
C ASP A 162 -16.03 31.86 0.54
N THR A 163 -14.70 31.88 0.44
CA THR A 163 -13.78 31.94 1.59
C THR A 163 -13.18 33.34 1.80
N ARG A 164 -13.75 34.37 1.17
CA ARG A 164 -13.18 35.73 1.17
C ARG A 164 -13.16 36.40 2.55
N GLU A 165 -13.99 35.93 3.47
CA GLU A 165 -14.01 36.41 4.86
C GLU A 165 -12.83 35.90 5.69
N ILE A 166 -12.09 34.91 5.20
CA ILE A 166 -10.86 34.45 5.84
C ILE A 166 -9.76 35.47 5.54
N ALA A 167 -9.46 36.31 6.54
CA ALA A 167 -8.51 37.41 6.37
C ALA A 167 -7.09 36.94 5.99
N VAL A 168 -6.57 35.91 6.67
CA VAL A 168 -5.24 35.35 6.41
C VAL A 168 -5.25 33.85 6.68
N LEU A 169 -4.76 33.07 5.72
CA LEU A 169 -4.45 31.65 5.93
C LEU A 169 -3.00 31.51 6.45
N PRO A 170 -2.73 30.57 7.37
CA PRO A 170 -1.36 30.29 7.79
C PRO A 170 -0.54 29.81 6.58
N PRO A 171 0.77 30.11 6.54
CA PRO A 171 1.63 29.57 5.51
C PRO A 171 1.64 28.03 5.56
N PRO A 172 1.87 27.35 4.42
CA PRO A 172 2.14 25.92 4.44
C PRO A 172 3.37 25.62 5.32
N PRO A 173 3.43 24.44 5.95
CA PRO A 173 4.58 24.08 6.76
C PRO A 173 5.84 24.01 5.89
N GLU A 174 6.99 24.29 6.50
CA GLU A 174 8.28 24.03 5.86
C GLU A 174 8.45 22.52 5.70
N THR A 175 8.91 22.08 4.53
CA THR A 175 9.11 20.66 4.26
C THR A 175 10.50 20.20 4.68
N ALA A 176 10.55 18.99 5.22
CA ALA A 176 11.82 18.38 5.58
C ALA A 176 12.75 18.24 4.36
N PRO A 177 14.05 18.55 4.50
CA PRO A 177 15.01 18.28 3.44
C PRO A 177 15.15 16.78 3.21
N VAL A 178 15.39 16.40 1.95
CA VAL A 178 15.75 15.02 1.58
C VAL A 178 17.17 14.74 2.08
N MET A 179 17.31 13.69 2.88
CA MET A 179 18.60 13.22 3.37
C MET A 179 19.26 12.29 2.33
N ARG A 180 20.54 12.56 2.03
CA ARG A 180 21.30 11.80 1.02
C ARG A 180 22.25 10.78 1.62
N GLU A 181 22.76 11.04 2.82
CA GLU A 181 23.72 10.16 3.52
C GLU A 181 23.25 9.97 4.96
N ARG A 182 23.34 8.72 5.44
CA ARG A 182 23.02 8.34 6.83
C ARG A 182 24.30 7.92 7.54
N SER A 183 24.47 8.39 8.76
CA SER A 183 25.51 7.91 9.68
C SER A 183 24.91 6.81 10.58
N PRO A 184 25.68 5.76 10.93
CA PRO A 184 25.29 4.84 11.99
C PRO A 184 24.88 5.58 13.27
N ILE A 185 23.86 5.08 13.95
CA ILE A 185 23.37 5.64 15.21
C ILE A 185 23.90 4.77 16.34
N SER A 186 24.59 5.38 17.29
CA SER A 186 25.08 4.71 18.49
C SER A 186 24.48 5.38 19.72
N VAL A 187 23.89 4.57 20.59
CA VAL A 187 23.26 5.03 21.84
C VAL A 187 23.71 4.15 22.99
N THR A 188 24.15 4.76 24.07
CA THR A 188 24.52 4.08 25.31
C THR A 188 23.30 3.84 26.20
N ILE A 189 23.34 2.80 27.02
CA ILE A 189 22.30 2.57 28.05
C ILE A 189 22.27 3.71 29.07
N ALA A 190 23.43 4.32 29.36
CA ALA A 190 23.52 5.48 30.26
C ALA A 190 22.75 6.71 29.74
N GLU A 191 22.77 6.98 28.43
CA GLU A 191 21.98 8.05 27.81
C GLU A 191 20.47 7.78 27.95
N LEU A 192 20.05 6.53 27.74
CA LEU A 192 18.64 6.13 27.89
C LEU A 192 18.17 6.22 29.35
N GLU A 193 19.03 5.86 30.30
CA GLU A 193 18.76 6.09 31.73
C GLU A 193 18.67 7.58 32.07
N GLY A 194 19.52 8.42 31.45
CA GLY A 194 19.45 9.88 31.56
C GLY A 194 18.08 10.41 31.14
N VAL A 195 17.64 10.06 29.94
CA VAL A 195 16.30 10.42 29.44
C VAL A 195 15.20 9.87 30.33
N ALA A 196 15.29 8.63 30.82
CA ALA A 196 14.29 8.06 31.70
C ALA A 196 14.10 8.87 32.99
N ARG A 197 15.20 9.34 33.62
CA ARG A 197 15.14 10.22 34.79
C ARG A 197 14.49 11.56 34.47
N GLU A 198 14.88 12.18 33.35
CA GLU A 198 14.30 13.44 32.91
C GLU A 198 12.77 13.35 32.72
N LEU A 199 12.29 12.26 32.11
CA LEU A 199 10.86 12.05 31.89
C LEU A 199 10.09 11.81 33.20
N ASP A 200 10.69 11.07 34.14
CA ASP A 200 10.11 10.87 35.47
C ASP A 200 10.06 12.18 36.27
N GLU A 201 11.08 13.04 36.14
CA GLU A 201 11.08 14.40 36.71
C GLU A 201 10.05 15.33 36.06
N GLU A 202 9.83 15.22 34.74
CA GLU A 202 8.75 15.93 34.05
C GLU A 202 7.37 15.48 34.53
N ASP A 203 7.18 14.19 34.75
CA ASP A 203 5.96 13.64 35.33
C ASP A 203 5.74 14.12 36.77
N ALA A 204 6.80 14.15 37.60
CA ALA A 204 6.73 14.62 38.97
C ALA A 204 6.43 16.13 39.09
N ARG A 205 6.84 16.93 38.10
CA ARG A 205 6.62 18.39 38.06
C ARG A 205 5.17 18.78 37.81
N ASP A 206 4.36 17.91 37.22
CA ASP A 206 2.95 18.18 36.90
C ASP A 206 2.04 17.25 37.72
N PRO A 207 1.39 17.74 38.79
CA PRO A 207 0.56 16.92 39.67
C PRO A 207 -0.66 16.28 38.98
N THR A 208 -1.04 16.75 37.79
CA THR A 208 -2.17 16.18 37.03
C THR A 208 -1.77 14.95 36.23
N ARG A 209 -0.46 14.67 36.13
CA ARG A 209 0.10 13.56 35.38
C ARG A 209 0.19 12.30 36.22
N VAL A 210 -0.20 11.17 35.63
CA VAL A 210 0.08 9.84 36.20
C VAL A 210 1.55 9.51 35.92
N PRO A 211 2.39 9.23 36.94
CA PRO A 211 3.78 8.86 36.76
C PRO A 211 3.92 7.56 35.97
N ARG A 212 4.84 7.54 34.99
CA ARG A 212 5.10 6.35 34.15
C ARG A 212 6.24 5.49 34.68
N ASN A 213 7.09 6.07 35.53
CA ASN A 213 8.24 5.44 36.21
C ASN A 213 9.15 4.74 35.19
N PHE A 214 9.68 5.48 34.22
CA PHE A 214 10.55 4.95 33.19
C PHE A 214 11.85 4.41 33.76
N PHE A 215 12.44 5.11 34.75
CA PHE A 215 13.72 4.71 35.31
C PHE A 215 13.63 3.36 36.03
N THR A 216 12.54 3.12 36.78
CA THR A 216 12.34 1.84 37.49
C THR A 216 12.06 0.66 36.56
N ARG A 217 11.70 0.93 35.29
CA ARG A 217 11.60 -0.10 34.24
C ARG A 217 12.96 -0.49 33.67
N LEU A 218 13.99 0.33 33.87
CA LEU A 218 15.37 0.03 33.46
C LEU A 218 16.21 -0.51 34.62
N ARG A 219 16.00 0.03 35.82
CA ARG A 219 16.74 -0.29 37.04
C ARG A 219 15.80 -0.69 38.16
N SER A 220 16.14 -1.73 38.91
CA SER A 220 15.42 -2.09 40.12
C SER A 220 15.60 -1.02 41.20
N ASP A 221 14.79 -1.06 42.26
CA ASP A 221 14.96 -0.19 43.43
C ASP A 221 16.33 -0.36 44.11
N GLN A 222 17.02 -1.49 43.85
CA GLN A 222 18.38 -1.78 44.34
C GLN A 222 19.48 -1.32 43.37
N GLY A 223 19.12 -0.78 42.19
CA GLY A 223 20.05 -0.29 41.17
C GLY A 223 20.51 -1.36 40.16
N ASP A 224 19.99 -2.57 40.25
CA ASP A 224 20.33 -3.65 39.31
C ASP A 224 19.60 -3.46 37.97
N PRO A 225 20.24 -3.78 36.84
CA PRO A 225 19.59 -3.69 35.53
C PRO A 225 18.43 -4.70 35.42
N VAL A 226 17.25 -4.22 35.05
CA VAL A 226 16.04 -5.05 34.87
C VAL A 226 16.11 -5.85 33.55
N PHE A 227 16.87 -5.37 32.57
CA PHE A 227 17.13 -6.05 31.32
C PHE A 227 18.61 -5.92 30.95
N SER A 228 19.11 -6.87 30.15
CA SER A 228 20.45 -6.81 29.57
C SER A 228 20.36 -6.70 28.06
N VAL A 229 21.16 -5.80 27.49
CA VAL A 229 21.37 -5.74 26.04
C VAL A 229 22.58 -6.59 25.71
N VAL A 230 22.42 -7.48 24.75
CA VAL A 230 23.49 -8.36 24.26
C VAL A 230 23.67 -8.14 22.77
N SER A 231 24.91 -8.13 22.31
CA SER A 231 25.27 -8.01 20.89
C SER A 231 26.04 -9.24 20.40
N PRO A 232 25.97 -9.57 19.10
CA PRO A 232 26.78 -10.63 18.51
C PRO A 232 28.27 -10.32 18.62
N GLN A 233 29.03 -11.21 19.25
CA GLN A 233 30.49 -11.17 19.32
C GLN A 233 31.03 -12.57 19.01
N GLY A 234 31.67 -12.73 17.85
CA GLY A 234 32.13 -14.03 17.37
C GLY A 234 30.95 -14.99 17.16
N GLU A 235 30.99 -16.17 17.79
CA GLU A 235 29.91 -17.18 17.72
C GLU A 235 28.82 -17.00 18.81
N GLY A 236 28.96 -16.01 19.70
CA GLY A 236 28.08 -15.84 20.85
C GLY A 236 27.41 -14.47 20.95
N LEU A 237 26.56 -14.33 21.96
CA LEU A 237 26.01 -13.05 22.40
C LEU A 237 26.74 -12.60 23.67
N ALA A 238 27.25 -11.38 23.67
CA ALA A 238 27.94 -10.79 24.81
C ALA A 238 27.19 -9.56 25.33
N PRO A 239 27.16 -9.31 26.65
CA PRO A 239 26.61 -8.08 27.20
C PRO A 239 27.27 -6.84 26.60
N THR A 240 26.46 -5.83 26.30
CA THR A 240 26.91 -4.53 25.80
C THR A 240 26.15 -3.41 26.51
N ASP A 241 26.81 -2.28 26.72
CA ASP A 241 26.22 -1.04 27.21
C ASP A 241 25.86 -0.07 26.08
N ARG A 242 25.98 -0.52 24.82
CA ARG A 242 25.71 0.25 23.60
C ARG A 242 24.79 -0.48 22.65
N ILE A 243 23.87 0.27 22.07
CA ILE A 243 23.00 -0.09 20.97
C ILE A 243 23.54 0.58 19.72
N GLU A 244 24.12 -0.22 18.83
CA GLU A 244 24.59 0.22 17.51
C GLU A 244 23.51 -0.09 16.48
N LEU A 245 23.07 0.92 15.75
CA LEU A 245 22.07 0.82 14.69
C LEU A 245 22.75 1.25 13.38
N ASP A 246 23.21 0.23 12.64
CA ASP A 246 23.76 0.37 11.30
C ASP A 246 22.99 -0.56 10.34
N ASP A 247 22.55 0.00 9.21
CA ASP A 247 21.67 -0.65 8.23
C ASP A 247 20.45 -1.36 8.84
N VAL A 248 20.42 -2.70 8.84
CA VAL A 248 19.31 -3.51 9.37
C VAL A 248 19.74 -4.19 10.66
N SER A 249 19.03 -3.88 11.75
CA SER A 249 19.24 -4.47 13.08
C SER A 249 17.98 -5.15 13.59
N HIS A 250 18.13 -6.31 14.24
CA HIS A 250 17.03 -7.05 14.83
C HIS A 250 17.12 -7.00 16.35
N MET A 251 16.05 -6.53 16.99
CA MET A 251 15.91 -6.55 18.45
C MET A 251 15.01 -7.71 18.86
N ILE A 252 15.60 -8.75 19.46
CA ILE A 252 14.88 -9.94 19.90
C ILE A 252 14.71 -9.86 21.42
N GLY A 253 13.49 -10.09 21.89
CA GLY A 253 13.19 -10.14 23.32
C GLY A 253 11.83 -10.77 23.58
N LEU A 254 11.72 -11.46 24.71
CA LEU A 254 10.47 -12.08 25.15
C LEU A 254 9.37 -11.02 25.36
N PRO A 255 8.09 -11.39 25.23
CA PRO A 255 6.99 -10.52 25.64
C PRO A 255 7.18 -10.07 27.09
N GLY A 256 7.06 -8.78 27.35
CA GLY A 256 7.30 -8.20 28.68
C GLY A 256 8.76 -7.88 29.02
N ALA A 257 9.72 -8.16 28.13
CA ALA A 257 11.15 -7.86 28.35
C ALA A 257 11.51 -6.35 28.32
N GLY A 258 10.51 -5.45 28.22
CA GLY A 258 10.74 -4.01 28.22
C GLY A 258 11.07 -3.37 26.86
N LYS A 259 10.96 -4.10 25.74
CA LYS A 259 11.24 -3.59 24.37
C LYS A 259 10.52 -2.27 24.07
N SER A 260 9.23 -2.18 24.36
CA SER A 260 8.44 -0.98 24.08
C SER A 260 8.91 0.23 24.91
N THR A 261 9.36 0.01 26.16
CA THR A 261 9.98 1.06 26.98
C THR A 261 11.28 1.53 26.36
N LEU A 262 12.11 0.60 25.91
CA LEU A 262 13.38 0.91 25.25
C LEU A 262 13.17 1.71 23.95
N ILE A 263 12.24 1.26 23.11
CA ILE A 263 11.84 1.97 21.88
C ILE A 263 11.34 3.38 22.20
N PHE A 264 10.51 3.53 23.23
CA PHE A 264 10.00 4.86 23.63
C PHE A 264 11.15 5.81 24.01
N LEU A 265 12.05 5.37 24.87
CA LEU A 265 13.19 6.19 25.32
C LEU A 265 14.14 6.52 24.16
N LEU A 266 14.41 5.55 23.27
CA LEU A 266 15.20 5.76 22.08
C LEU A 266 14.58 6.80 21.16
N VAL A 267 13.27 6.73 20.91
CA VAL A 267 12.53 7.71 20.10
C VAL A 267 12.61 9.11 20.70
N VAL A 268 12.40 9.25 22.02
CA VAL A 268 12.51 10.55 22.71
C VAL A 268 13.93 11.11 22.62
N LEU A 269 14.94 10.28 22.91
CA LEU A 269 16.36 10.67 22.84
C LEU A 269 16.72 11.19 21.45
N LEU A 270 16.43 10.40 20.42
CA LEU A 270 16.76 10.73 19.03
C LEU A 270 16.01 11.97 18.56
N ALA A 271 14.73 12.11 18.90
CA ALA A 271 13.97 13.31 18.57
C ALA A 271 14.55 14.56 19.25
N ARG A 272 14.98 14.48 20.52
CA ARG A 272 15.65 15.59 21.22
C ARG A 272 17.00 15.94 20.59
N GLN A 273 17.68 14.99 19.96
CA GLN A 273 18.89 15.20 19.18
C GLN A 273 18.63 15.71 17.76
N GLY A 274 17.38 16.01 17.40
CA GLY A 274 17.01 16.50 16.07
C GLY A 274 16.96 15.42 14.98
N ARG A 275 17.02 14.14 15.36
CA ARG A 275 16.92 13.00 14.43
C ARG A 275 15.47 12.69 14.11
N ARG A 276 15.21 12.34 12.85
CA ARG A 276 13.90 11.94 12.34
C ARG A 276 13.71 10.44 12.47
N VAL A 277 12.75 10.04 13.29
CA VAL A 277 12.45 8.62 13.54
C VAL A 277 11.07 8.27 13.00
N THR A 278 10.96 7.16 12.30
CA THR A 278 9.68 6.56 11.92
C THR A 278 9.45 5.31 12.75
N LEU A 279 8.30 5.23 13.39
CA LEU A 279 7.89 4.09 14.21
C LEU A 279 6.61 3.48 13.63
N LEU A 280 6.77 2.28 13.08
CA LEU A 280 5.67 1.48 12.55
C LEU A 280 5.18 0.53 13.64
N VAL A 281 3.92 0.65 14.02
CA VAL A 281 3.31 -0.05 15.16
C VAL A 281 2.15 -0.94 14.71
N PRO A 282 1.68 -1.89 15.55
CA PRO A 282 0.70 -2.91 15.15
C PRO A 282 -0.69 -2.36 14.79
N SER A 283 -1.04 -1.16 15.24
CA SER A 283 -2.35 -0.56 14.95
C SER A 283 -2.34 0.97 14.99
N ILE A 284 -3.32 1.59 14.33
CA ILE A 284 -3.49 3.05 14.36
C ILE A 284 -3.93 3.54 15.75
N GLU A 285 -4.67 2.72 16.47
CA GLU A 285 -5.13 3.00 17.82
C GLU A 285 -3.96 3.04 18.82
N PHE A 286 -2.98 2.15 18.64
CA PHE A 286 -1.72 2.19 19.38
C PHE A 286 -0.88 3.41 18.96
N ALA A 287 -0.81 3.72 17.65
CA ALA A 287 -0.12 4.90 17.15
C ALA A 287 -0.66 6.20 17.76
N LEU A 288 -1.98 6.34 17.91
CA LEU A 288 -2.62 7.49 18.56
C LEU A 288 -2.29 7.60 20.04
N ALA A 289 -2.28 6.48 20.76
CA ALA A 289 -1.88 6.47 22.17
C ALA A 289 -0.41 6.92 22.33
N LEU A 290 0.45 6.44 21.44
CA LEU A 290 1.87 6.79 21.45
C LEU A 290 2.13 8.24 21.03
N ASP A 291 1.38 8.75 20.03
CA ASP A 291 1.38 10.16 19.63
C ASP A 291 1.04 11.08 20.81
N ALA A 292 0.01 10.73 21.57
CA ALA A 292 -0.39 11.45 22.77
C ALA A 292 0.70 11.44 23.85
N ASP A 293 1.29 10.27 24.08
CA ASP A 293 2.36 10.10 25.07
C ASP A 293 3.62 10.86 24.68
N LEU A 294 4.02 10.87 23.41
CA LEU A 294 5.20 11.62 22.94
C LEU A 294 4.94 13.13 22.95
N THR A 295 3.74 13.56 22.56
CA THR A 295 3.35 14.97 22.63
C THR A 295 3.41 15.50 24.08
N ARG A 296 3.08 14.67 25.07
CA ARG A 296 3.17 15.02 26.51
C ARG A 296 4.60 15.40 26.95
N TYR A 297 5.62 14.84 26.29
CA TYR A 297 7.05 15.12 26.53
C TYR A 297 7.66 16.08 25.50
N ALA A 298 6.80 16.91 24.88
CA ALA A 298 7.16 17.92 23.88
C ALA A 298 7.89 17.36 22.65
N VAL A 299 7.69 16.08 22.32
CA VAL A 299 8.21 15.49 21.09
C VAL A 299 7.24 15.78 19.95
N PRO A 300 7.68 16.45 18.87
CA PRO A 300 6.82 16.78 17.75
C PRO A 300 6.57 15.55 16.86
N THR A 301 5.31 15.12 16.82
CA THR A 301 4.88 13.90 16.15
C THR A 301 3.98 14.16 14.95
N ALA A 302 3.99 13.22 13.99
CA ALA A 302 3.05 13.15 12.89
C ALA A 302 2.48 11.73 12.73
N LEU A 303 1.15 11.65 12.58
CA LEU A 303 0.46 10.38 12.41
C LEU A 303 0.38 9.98 10.93
N LEU A 304 1.00 8.85 10.60
CA LEU A 304 0.93 8.17 9.32
C LEU A 304 -0.32 7.28 9.26
N VAL A 305 -1.38 7.79 8.65
CA VAL A 305 -2.68 7.11 8.55
C VAL A 305 -3.25 7.18 7.13
N GLY A 306 -3.98 6.13 6.74
CA GLY A 306 -4.77 6.07 5.51
C GLY A 306 -5.63 7.31 5.29
N GLN A 307 -5.49 7.94 4.12
CA GLN A 307 -6.20 9.19 3.79
C GLN A 307 -7.52 8.95 3.04
N SER A 308 -7.83 7.71 2.64
CA SER A 308 -9.09 7.35 1.98
C SER A 308 -10.29 7.61 2.89
N PRO A 309 -11.46 7.97 2.33
CA PRO A 309 -12.70 8.14 3.09
C PRO A 309 -13.00 6.97 4.04
N ASP A 310 -12.90 5.74 3.54
CA ASP A 310 -13.31 4.54 4.29
C ASP A 310 -12.35 4.23 5.43
N ALA A 311 -11.03 4.28 5.17
CA ALA A 311 -10.03 4.14 6.23
C ALA A 311 -10.23 5.20 7.33
N ARG A 312 -10.43 6.46 6.96
CA ARG A 312 -10.68 7.53 7.93
C ARG A 312 -11.94 7.28 8.74
N ARG A 313 -13.06 6.92 8.10
CA ARG A 313 -14.32 6.60 8.77
C ARG A 313 -14.09 5.46 9.76
N ARG A 314 -13.47 4.37 9.31
CA ARG A 314 -13.18 3.18 10.13
C ARG A 314 -12.36 3.54 11.37
N HIS A 315 -11.26 4.27 11.22
CA HIS A 315 -10.42 4.69 12.35
C HIS A 315 -11.14 5.68 13.28
N ALA A 316 -11.92 6.61 12.73
CA ALA A 316 -12.71 7.54 13.52
C ALA A 316 -13.82 6.83 14.32
N THR A 317 -14.49 5.84 13.72
CA THR A 317 -15.50 5.01 14.39
C THR A 317 -14.87 4.20 15.53
N ARG A 318 -13.74 3.52 15.30
CA ARG A 318 -13.05 2.77 16.37
C ARG A 318 -12.58 3.67 17.51
N LEU A 319 -12.12 4.89 17.19
CA LEU A 319 -11.78 5.86 18.22
C LEU A 319 -13.04 6.32 18.99
N ALA A 320 -14.15 6.56 18.30
CA ALA A 320 -15.42 6.93 18.93
C ALA A 320 -15.96 5.81 19.83
N GLU A 321 -15.86 4.55 19.40
CA GLU A 321 -16.20 3.37 20.21
C GLU A 321 -15.33 3.31 21.48
N ARG A 322 -14.02 3.54 21.35
CA ARG A 322 -13.12 3.63 22.51
C ARG A 322 -13.51 4.76 23.45
N ILE A 323 -13.83 5.95 22.92
CA ILE A 323 -14.30 7.09 23.74
C ILE A 323 -15.63 6.74 24.42
N ALA A 324 -16.53 6.03 23.75
CA ALA A 324 -17.81 5.60 24.30
C ALA A 324 -17.66 4.60 25.46
N THR A 325 -16.54 3.87 25.54
CA THR A 325 -16.23 3.01 26.70
C THR A 325 -15.71 3.77 27.92
N LEU A 326 -15.41 5.07 27.79
CA LEU A 326 -15.04 5.92 28.91
C LEU A 326 -16.27 6.31 29.74
N ASP A 327 -16.03 6.90 30.90
CA ASP A 327 -17.08 7.40 31.78
C ASP A 327 -18.07 8.32 31.03
N SER A 328 -19.34 8.28 31.46
CA SER A 328 -20.46 9.01 30.82
C SER A 328 -20.77 8.57 29.37
N ALA A 329 -20.44 7.33 29.02
CA ALA A 329 -20.65 6.77 27.68
C ALA A 329 -20.01 7.64 26.56
N GLY A 330 -18.91 8.32 26.88
CA GLY A 330 -18.19 9.20 25.95
C GLY A 330 -18.85 10.56 25.68
N TYR A 331 -19.97 10.90 26.31
CA TYR A 331 -20.62 12.20 26.07
C TYR A 331 -19.74 13.36 26.57
N GLY A 332 -19.46 14.32 25.68
CA GLY A 332 -18.60 15.47 25.98
C GLY A 332 -17.12 15.11 26.18
N GLN A 333 -16.74 13.85 25.95
CA GLN A 333 -15.37 13.37 26.08
C GLN A 333 -14.63 13.50 24.76
N THR A 334 -13.32 13.73 24.84
CA THR A 334 -12.39 13.68 23.72
C THR A 334 -11.23 12.78 24.08
N ALA A 335 -10.53 12.26 23.07
CA ALA A 335 -9.29 11.53 23.25
C ALA A 335 -8.15 12.32 22.59
N PRO A 336 -6.94 12.31 23.18
CA PRO A 336 -5.74 12.79 22.49
C PRO A 336 -5.60 12.18 21.09
N GLY A 337 -5.27 13.01 20.11
CA GLY A 337 -5.13 12.59 18.71
C GLY A 337 -6.44 12.51 17.92
N ALA A 338 -7.61 12.72 18.54
CA ALA A 338 -8.89 12.77 17.84
C ALA A 338 -8.91 13.84 16.73
N GLU A 339 -8.20 14.95 16.94
CA GLU A 339 -8.02 16.02 15.96
C GLU A 339 -7.30 15.59 14.67
N LEU A 340 -6.57 14.48 14.70
CA LEU A 340 -5.82 13.93 13.55
C LEU A 340 -6.75 13.10 12.65
N LEU A 341 -7.91 12.69 13.16
CA LEU A 341 -8.91 11.90 12.44
C LEU A 341 -10.13 12.73 12.02
N GLY A 342 -10.00 14.05 11.91
CA GLY A 342 -11.09 14.93 11.51
C GLY A 342 -11.78 14.47 10.22
N THR A 343 -13.07 14.12 10.32
CA THR A 343 -13.87 13.60 9.20
C THR A 343 -14.60 14.72 8.45
N ARG A 344 -15.06 15.75 9.18
CA ARG A 344 -15.84 16.87 8.63
C ARG A 344 -14.94 17.86 7.88
N CYS A 345 -15.36 18.18 6.65
CA CYS A 345 -14.74 19.23 5.84
C CYS A 345 -15.13 20.64 6.33
N ALA A 346 -14.13 21.49 6.57
CA ALA A 346 -14.34 22.90 6.92
C ALA A 346 -14.99 23.72 5.80
N LEU A 347 -14.83 23.28 4.53
CA LEU A 347 -15.37 23.99 3.37
C LEU A 347 -16.91 24.04 3.37
N ALA A 348 -17.58 23.12 4.06
CA ALA A 348 -19.04 23.10 4.17
C ALA A 348 -19.60 24.40 4.74
N GLY A 349 -18.89 25.04 5.69
CA GLY A 349 -19.31 26.32 6.27
C GLY A 349 -19.19 27.52 5.33
N PHE A 350 -18.55 27.36 4.17
CA PHE A 350 -18.30 28.43 3.20
C PHE A 350 -19.13 28.28 1.92
N VAL A 351 -20.11 27.36 1.91
CA VAL A 351 -21.05 27.22 0.79
C VAL A 351 -22.02 28.40 0.83
N SER A 352 -22.01 29.25 -0.20
CA SER A 352 -22.82 30.49 -0.19
C SER A 352 -24.29 30.22 -0.52
N VAL A 353 -24.55 29.42 -1.56
CA VAL A 353 -25.90 29.08 -2.02
C VAL A 353 -25.93 27.58 -2.30
N PRO A 354 -26.38 26.76 -1.33
CA PRO A 354 -26.52 25.33 -1.56
C PRO A 354 -27.64 25.08 -2.58
N PRO A 355 -27.43 24.21 -3.59
CA PRO A 355 -28.52 23.74 -4.44
C PRO A 355 -29.65 23.08 -3.61
N PRO A 356 -30.90 23.05 -4.11
CA PRO A 356 -31.98 22.34 -3.44
C PRO A 356 -31.62 20.86 -3.19
N GLY A 357 -31.81 20.38 -1.97
CA GLY A 357 -31.49 18.99 -1.60
C GLY A 357 -29.99 18.68 -1.49
N PHE A 358 -29.12 19.70 -1.52
CA PHE A 358 -27.68 19.55 -1.39
C PHE A 358 -27.29 19.13 0.03
N ASP A 359 -26.59 17.99 0.13
CA ASP A 359 -25.79 17.62 1.28
C ASP A 359 -24.30 17.72 0.94
N PHE A 360 -23.51 18.27 1.87
CA PHE A 360 -22.09 18.45 1.63
C PHE A 360 -21.37 17.10 1.69
N PRO A 361 -20.55 16.73 0.69
CA PRO A 361 -19.88 15.43 0.67
C PRO A 361 -18.72 15.39 1.67
N HIS A 362 -19.02 15.26 2.96
CA HIS A 362 -18.01 15.22 4.02
C HIS A 362 -17.08 14.01 3.91
N ASP A 363 -17.58 12.89 3.38
CA ASP A 363 -16.80 11.68 3.23
C ASP A 363 -15.83 11.78 2.05
N ARG A 364 -16.26 12.39 0.95
CA ARG A 364 -15.48 12.64 -0.28
C ARG A 364 -15.40 14.14 -0.58
N PRO A 365 -14.73 14.94 0.27
CA PRO A 365 -14.68 16.38 0.08
C PRO A 365 -13.88 16.73 -1.17
N PRO A 366 -14.19 17.88 -1.82
CA PRO A 366 -13.61 18.28 -3.09
C PRO A 366 -12.18 18.84 -2.95
N CYS A 367 -11.32 18.20 -2.14
CA CYS A 367 -9.98 18.71 -1.81
C CYS A 367 -9.07 18.89 -3.03
N ARG A 368 -9.32 18.15 -4.13
CA ARG A 368 -8.51 18.16 -5.36
C ARG A 368 -9.32 18.47 -6.64
N SER A 369 -10.61 18.75 -6.48
CA SER A 369 -11.56 18.94 -7.59
C SER A 369 -12.25 20.32 -7.55
N LEU A 370 -11.69 21.27 -6.81
CA LEU A 370 -12.14 22.66 -6.89
C LEU A 370 -11.81 23.22 -8.26
N ARG A 371 -12.67 24.08 -8.79
CA ARG A 371 -12.52 24.73 -10.08
C ARG A 371 -12.41 26.23 -9.90
N GLN A 372 -11.35 26.80 -10.48
CA GLN A 372 -11.12 28.23 -10.48
C GLN A 372 -10.25 28.65 -11.68
N GLY A 373 -10.65 29.72 -12.36
CA GLY A 373 -9.89 30.32 -13.47
C GLY A 373 -8.60 31.00 -13.01
N THR A 374 -7.52 30.85 -13.80
CA THR A 374 -6.30 31.66 -13.65
C THR A 374 -6.61 33.15 -13.85
N VAL A 375 -5.99 34.04 -13.09
CA VAL A 375 -6.09 35.48 -13.37
C VAL A 375 -5.07 35.81 -14.48
N LYS A 376 -5.53 36.36 -15.60
CA LYS A 376 -4.64 36.90 -16.64
C LYS A 376 -4.07 38.25 -16.21
N LYS A 377 -3.00 38.72 -16.86
CA LYS A 377 -2.41 40.06 -16.59
C LYS A 377 -3.44 41.20 -16.70
N ASP A 378 -4.49 41.02 -17.50
CA ASP A 378 -5.58 41.98 -17.69
C ASP A 378 -6.70 41.90 -16.63
N GLY A 379 -6.50 41.12 -15.56
CA GLY A 379 -7.50 40.94 -14.48
C GLY A 379 -8.69 40.03 -14.83
N LYS A 380 -8.84 39.62 -16.09
CA LYS A 380 -9.88 38.67 -16.53
C LYS A 380 -9.54 37.24 -16.14
N GLU A 381 -10.57 36.47 -15.77
CA GLU A 381 -10.44 35.04 -15.51
C GLU A 381 -10.19 34.27 -16.81
N GLY A 382 -9.17 33.43 -16.80
CA GLY A 382 -8.84 32.48 -17.86
C GLY A 382 -9.66 31.20 -17.76
N LYS A 383 -9.20 30.16 -18.46
CA LYS A 383 -9.85 28.85 -18.45
C LYS A 383 -9.85 28.27 -17.03
N GLU A 384 -11.02 27.82 -16.57
CA GLU A 384 -11.14 27.10 -15.30
C GLU A 384 -10.36 25.79 -15.35
N GLY A 385 -9.61 25.52 -14.30
CA GLY A 385 -8.91 24.25 -14.11
C GLY A 385 -9.08 23.75 -12.68
N ASN A 386 -8.75 22.48 -12.47
CA ASN A 386 -8.77 21.85 -11.15
C ASN A 386 -7.68 22.46 -10.25
N ARG A 387 -8.05 22.70 -9.00
CA ARG A 387 -7.26 23.33 -7.95
C ARG A 387 -7.34 22.53 -6.67
N LEU A 388 -6.30 22.67 -5.87
CA LEU A 388 -6.26 22.14 -4.51
C LEU A 388 -7.04 23.06 -3.56
N CYS A 389 -7.72 22.48 -2.58
CA CYS A 389 -8.38 23.22 -1.51
C CYS A 389 -7.40 24.11 -0.73
N PRO A 390 -7.65 25.43 -0.65
CA PRO A 390 -6.76 26.36 0.04
C PRO A 390 -6.80 26.18 1.55
N LEU A 391 -7.91 25.69 2.10
CA LEU A 391 -8.08 25.50 3.53
C LEU A 391 -7.23 24.34 4.08
N ALA A 392 -6.51 23.58 3.24
CA ALA A 392 -5.69 22.44 3.68
C ALA A 392 -4.68 22.81 4.79
N VAL A 393 -4.15 24.03 4.75
CA VAL A 393 -3.19 24.55 5.75
C VAL A 393 -3.80 24.72 7.16
N ALA A 394 -5.13 24.82 7.28
CA ALA A 394 -5.82 24.94 8.57
C ALA A 394 -6.83 23.81 8.82
N CYS A 395 -7.17 23.01 7.81
CA CYS A 395 -8.21 22.00 7.88
C CYS A 395 -7.81 20.86 8.83
N GLY A 396 -8.71 20.51 9.76
CA GLY A 396 -8.55 19.35 10.66
C GLY A 396 -8.43 18.04 9.90
N ARG A 397 -9.18 17.87 8.80
CA ARG A 397 -9.05 16.70 7.93
C ARG A 397 -7.64 16.57 7.37
N GLN A 398 -7.01 17.66 6.95
CA GLN A 398 -5.66 17.65 6.39
C GLN A 398 -4.55 17.71 7.46
N ARG A 399 -4.89 17.71 8.76
CA ARG A 399 -3.93 17.91 9.84
C ARG A 399 -2.81 16.88 9.86
N SER A 400 -3.12 15.59 9.72
CA SER A 400 -2.09 14.52 9.70
C SER A 400 -1.16 14.64 8.50
N SER A 401 -1.72 14.85 7.30
CA SER A 401 -0.92 15.10 6.08
C SER A 401 -0.04 16.34 6.22
N ARG A 402 -0.57 17.40 6.84
CA ARG A 402 0.17 18.65 7.09
C ARG A 402 1.34 18.41 8.05
N ARG A 403 1.11 17.66 9.14
CA ARG A 403 2.17 17.31 10.10
C ARG A 403 3.22 16.38 9.50
N LEU A 404 2.84 15.42 8.65
CA LEU A 404 3.79 14.53 7.97
C LEU A 404 4.75 15.28 7.04
N ALA A 405 4.28 16.38 6.44
CA ALA A 405 5.11 17.24 5.61
C ALA A 405 6.03 18.15 6.42
N ASP A 406 5.70 18.42 7.68
CA ASP A 406 6.33 19.44 8.52
C ASP A 406 7.79 19.08 8.88
N ALA A 407 8.70 20.00 8.64
CA ALA A 407 10.11 19.94 9.02
C ALA A 407 10.29 19.77 10.54
N ALA A 408 9.36 20.31 11.33
CA ALA A 408 9.39 20.20 12.80
C ALA A 408 8.91 18.84 13.30
N ALA A 409 8.15 18.05 12.53
CA ALA A 409 7.72 16.73 12.93
C ALA A 409 8.89 15.74 12.83
N LEU A 410 9.52 15.47 13.97
CA LEU A 410 10.68 14.57 14.04
C LEU A 410 10.27 13.11 14.18
N VAL A 411 9.09 12.81 14.72
CA VAL A 411 8.65 11.43 14.91
C VAL A 411 7.41 11.14 14.07
N HIS A 412 7.52 10.21 13.13
CA HIS A 412 6.41 9.71 12.34
C HIS A 412 5.91 8.38 12.91
N ILE A 413 4.61 8.26 13.20
CA ILE A 413 4.04 7.08 13.86
C ILE A 413 2.87 6.56 13.04
N GLY A 414 2.81 5.27 12.76
CA GLY A 414 1.65 4.70 12.09
C GLY A 414 1.75 3.20 11.87
N HIS A 415 0.81 2.66 11.10
CA HIS A 415 0.83 1.26 10.72
C HIS A 415 1.56 1.06 9.38
N VAL A 416 2.20 -0.09 9.16
CA VAL A 416 2.98 -0.38 7.94
C VAL A 416 2.16 -0.19 6.66
N ILE A 417 0.88 -0.58 6.65
CA ILE A 417 -0.03 -0.41 5.50
C ILE A 417 -0.20 1.07 5.11
N SER A 418 -0.10 1.99 6.07
CA SER A 418 -0.26 3.43 5.82
C SER A 418 0.92 4.04 5.08
N THR A 419 2.06 3.34 4.99
CA THR A 419 3.22 3.79 4.21
C THR A 419 2.96 3.77 2.70
N GLU A 420 2.00 2.98 2.22
CA GLU A 420 1.73 2.90 0.78
C GLU A 420 0.87 4.06 0.25
N VAL A 421 0.34 4.91 1.13
CA VAL A 421 -0.51 6.02 0.71
C VAL A 421 0.30 7.01 -0.12
N VAL A 422 -0.31 7.61 -1.15
CA VAL A 422 0.32 8.70 -1.91
C VAL A 422 0.35 9.95 -1.04
N ALA A 423 1.54 10.54 -0.90
CA ALA A 423 1.75 11.76 -0.15
C ALA A 423 0.83 12.88 -0.65
N SER A 424 0.38 13.73 0.27
CA SER A 424 -0.63 14.74 -0.05
C SER A 424 -0.08 15.79 -1.01
N PRO A 425 -0.74 16.05 -2.17
CA PRO A 425 -0.30 17.06 -3.13
C PRO A 425 -0.43 18.49 -2.60
N HIS A 426 -1.09 18.67 -1.45
CA HIS A 426 -1.19 19.97 -0.78
C HIS A 426 0.13 20.44 -0.17
N PHE A 427 1.02 19.50 0.19
CA PHE A 427 2.22 19.80 0.97
C PHE A 427 3.51 19.24 0.34
N HIS A 428 3.39 18.37 -0.67
CA HIS A 428 4.54 17.80 -1.37
C HIS A 428 4.52 18.17 -2.85
N THR A 429 5.65 18.66 -3.34
CA THR A 429 5.86 19.00 -4.75
C THR A 429 6.01 17.76 -5.62
N ASP A 430 6.67 16.72 -5.11
CA ASP A 430 6.87 15.48 -5.85
C ASP A 430 5.74 14.48 -5.58
N ARG A 431 5.33 13.76 -6.63
CA ARG A 431 4.34 12.70 -6.53
C ARG A 431 5.00 11.38 -6.13
N MET A 432 4.97 11.10 -4.83
CA MET A 432 5.45 9.83 -4.29
C MET A 432 4.56 9.25 -3.19
N ARG A 433 4.84 8.00 -2.79
CA ARG A 433 4.19 7.36 -1.65
C ARG A 433 4.94 7.70 -0.36
N GLU A 434 4.24 7.63 0.77
CA GLU A 434 4.82 7.86 2.09
C GLU A 434 6.01 6.95 2.36
N PHE A 435 5.98 5.70 1.89
CA PHE A 435 7.09 4.75 1.98
C PHE A 435 8.38 5.33 1.40
N GLU A 436 8.30 6.01 0.25
CA GLU A 436 9.46 6.64 -0.36
C GLU A 436 9.86 7.94 0.36
N MET A 437 8.89 8.72 0.85
CA MET A 437 9.17 9.90 1.67
C MET A 437 9.97 9.52 2.91
N LEU A 438 9.50 8.52 3.66
CA LEU A 438 10.15 8.03 4.89
C LEU A 438 11.54 7.50 4.59
N ALA A 439 11.70 6.74 3.50
CA ALA A 439 13.01 6.27 3.05
C ALA A 439 13.98 7.39 2.65
N ARG A 440 13.50 8.63 2.45
CA ARG A 440 14.31 9.80 2.09
C ARG A 440 14.52 10.78 3.24
N THR A 441 13.65 10.80 4.24
CA THR A 441 13.65 11.82 5.30
C THR A 441 13.95 11.26 6.68
N SER A 442 13.77 9.96 6.92
CA SER A 442 14.01 9.35 8.22
C SER A 442 15.47 8.93 8.41
N ASP A 443 16.03 9.22 9.59
CA ASP A 443 17.30 8.69 10.09
C ASP A 443 17.17 7.23 10.51
N LEU A 444 16.06 6.89 11.18
CA LEU A 444 15.79 5.55 11.69
C LEU A 444 14.34 5.15 11.39
N VAL A 445 14.13 3.90 10.97
CA VAL A 445 12.81 3.28 10.84
C VAL A 445 12.76 2.08 11.78
N ILE A 446 11.89 2.15 12.78
CA ILE A 446 11.61 1.08 13.74
C ILE A 446 10.30 0.41 13.32
N ILE A 447 10.30 -0.91 13.24
CA ILE A 447 9.11 -1.72 13.00
C ILE A 447 8.88 -2.56 14.25
N ASP A 448 7.82 -2.24 14.98
CA ASP A 448 7.38 -3.00 16.14
C ASP A 448 6.47 -4.16 15.70
N GLU A 449 6.57 -5.31 16.38
CA GLU A 449 5.90 -6.57 16.01
C GLU A 449 6.04 -6.89 14.50
N VAL A 450 7.29 -7.11 14.07
CA VAL A 450 7.67 -7.30 12.65
C VAL A 450 6.92 -8.45 11.98
N ASP A 451 6.56 -9.49 12.72
CA ASP A 451 5.73 -10.61 12.26
C ASP A 451 4.32 -10.15 11.87
N GLY A 452 3.70 -9.30 12.69
CA GLY A 452 2.43 -8.67 12.37
C GLY A 452 2.54 -7.74 11.16
N ALA A 453 3.62 -6.95 11.08
CA ALA A 453 3.87 -6.09 9.93
C ALA A 453 4.06 -6.88 8.63
N GLN A 454 4.76 -8.02 8.68
CA GLN A 454 4.92 -8.92 7.54
C GLN A 454 3.57 -9.49 7.10
N SER A 455 2.78 -10.05 8.02
CA SER A 455 1.43 -10.57 7.73
C SER A 455 0.53 -9.52 7.08
N ALA A 456 0.59 -8.27 7.58
CA ALA A 456 -0.17 -7.16 7.03
C ALA A 456 0.25 -6.77 5.60
N LEU A 457 1.54 -6.84 5.28
CA LEU A 457 2.05 -6.59 3.94
C LEU A 457 1.71 -7.75 3.00
N ASP A 458 1.84 -8.99 3.46
CA ASP A 458 1.52 -10.20 2.71
C ASP A 458 0.04 -10.21 2.32
N GLN A 459 -0.87 -9.99 3.28
CA GLN A 459 -2.32 -9.88 3.03
C GLN A 459 -2.67 -8.85 1.96
N LYS A 460 -1.91 -7.76 1.89
CA LYS A 460 -2.12 -6.72 0.88
C LYS A 460 -1.56 -7.08 -0.49
N GLY A 461 -0.53 -7.93 -0.53
CA GLY A 461 -0.03 -8.55 -1.76
C GLY A 461 -0.98 -9.61 -2.34
N PHE A 462 -1.90 -10.15 -1.53
CA PHE A 462 -2.93 -11.07 -1.99
C PHE A 462 -4.17 -10.31 -2.50
N ALA A 463 -4.59 -10.62 -3.72
CA ALA A 463 -5.87 -10.15 -4.24
C ALA A 463 -6.99 -11.08 -3.76
N GLU A 464 -7.59 -10.77 -2.62
CA GLU A 464 -8.82 -11.42 -2.16
C GLU A 464 -10.03 -10.75 -2.83
N LEU A 465 -10.96 -11.56 -3.35
CA LEU A 465 -12.20 -11.08 -3.93
C LEU A 465 -13.36 -11.73 -3.18
N ASP A 466 -14.02 -10.94 -2.35
CA ASP A 466 -15.26 -11.34 -1.69
C ASP A 466 -16.38 -11.43 -2.73
N LEU A 467 -16.85 -12.64 -3.00
CA LEU A 467 -17.92 -12.86 -3.98
C LEU A 467 -19.31 -12.56 -3.40
N PHE A 468 -19.53 -12.83 -2.11
CA PHE A 468 -20.81 -12.66 -1.41
C PHE A 468 -20.61 -12.49 0.10
N GLY A 469 -21.60 -11.90 0.78
CA GLY A 469 -21.72 -11.92 2.25
C GLY A 469 -21.05 -10.78 3.03
N SER A 470 -20.32 -9.87 2.36
CA SER A 470 -19.79 -8.63 2.94
C SER A 470 -20.37 -7.42 2.21
N SER A 471 -20.46 -6.25 2.87
CA SER A 471 -20.91 -5.00 2.23
C SER A 471 -20.03 -4.56 1.07
N ASP A 472 -18.78 -5.05 1.06
CA ASP A 472 -17.78 -4.75 0.05
C ASP A 472 -17.67 -5.90 -0.98
N SER A 473 -18.58 -6.89 -0.91
CA SER A 473 -18.59 -8.02 -1.84
C SER A 473 -19.01 -7.60 -3.25
N TYR A 474 -18.57 -8.36 -4.24
CA TYR A 474 -18.92 -8.13 -5.64
C TYR A 474 -20.44 -8.08 -5.86
N GLU A 475 -21.20 -8.94 -5.16
CA GLU A 475 -22.66 -8.92 -5.14
C GLU A 475 -23.22 -7.61 -4.57
N SER A 476 -22.73 -7.16 -3.42
CA SER A 476 -23.22 -5.92 -2.78
C SER A 476 -22.91 -4.68 -3.61
N ILE A 477 -21.71 -4.60 -4.22
CA ILE A 477 -21.37 -3.51 -5.16
C ILE A 477 -22.31 -3.54 -6.36
N LEU A 478 -22.63 -4.73 -6.89
CA LEU A 478 -23.59 -4.87 -7.98
C LEU A 478 -25.00 -4.39 -7.59
N LEU A 479 -25.45 -4.75 -6.40
CA LEU A 479 -26.74 -4.35 -5.88
C LEU A 479 -26.81 -2.83 -5.69
N ASP A 480 -25.81 -2.24 -5.03
CA ASP A 480 -25.79 -0.82 -4.67
C ASP A 480 -25.51 0.11 -5.87
N ASP A 481 -24.60 -0.27 -6.78
CA ASP A 481 -24.15 0.62 -7.87
C ASP A 481 -24.95 0.45 -9.17
N VAL A 482 -25.63 -0.68 -9.36
CA VAL A 482 -26.37 -0.98 -10.60
C VAL A 482 -27.85 -1.23 -10.33
N PHE A 483 -28.20 -2.15 -9.44
CA PHE A 483 -29.60 -2.53 -9.26
C PHE A 483 -30.43 -1.46 -8.53
N ASP A 484 -29.91 -0.88 -7.45
CA ASP A 484 -30.61 0.16 -6.66
C ASP A 484 -30.86 1.45 -7.45
N PRO A 485 -29.90 2.01 -8.22
CA PRO A 485 -30.13 3.18 -9.07
C PRO A 485 -31.13 2.89 -10.20
N VAL A 486 -31.09 1.69 -10.80
CA VAL A 486 -32.03 1.28 -11.85
C VAL A 486 -33.44 1.09 -11.28
N ALA A 487 -33.58 0.40 -10.14
CA ALA A 487 -34.86 0.17 -9.47
C ALA A 487 -35.49 1.46 -8.92
N SER A 488 -34.67 2.44 -8.51
CA SER A 488 -35.12 3.76 -8.03
C SER A 488 -35.35 4.80 -9.14
N GLY A 489 -35.25 4.42 -10.42
CA GLY A 489 -35.51 5.31 -11.56
C GLY A 489 -34.40 6.34 -11.81
N ARG A 490 -33.22 6.19 -11.21
CA ARG A 490 -32.03 7.05 -11.35
C ARG A 490 -31.04 6.51 -12.41
N GLY A 491 -31.56 6.01 -13.53
CA GLY A 491 -30.78 5.34 -14.59
C GLY A 491 -29.71 6.20 -15.28
N CYS A 492 -29.79 7.54 -15.18
CA CYS A 492 -28.79 8.45 -15.76
C CYS A 492 -27.44 8.44 -15.02
N ALA A 493 -27.37 7.91 -13.78
CA ALA A 493 -26.14 7.82 -12.99
C ALA A 493 -25.32 6.54 -13.28
N VAL A 494 -25.84 5.65 -14.14
CA VAL A 494 -25.34 4.26 -14.28
C VAL A 494 -24.17 4.14 -15.27
N SER A 495 -23.87 5.17 -16.09
CA SER A 495 -22.82 5.07 -17.12
C SER A 495 -21.40 4.88 -16.57
N ASN A 496 -21.03 5.61 -15.51
CA ASN A 496 -19.74 5.44 -14.84
C ASN A 496 -19.69 4.14 -14.04
N SER A 497 -20.84 3.68 -13.51
CA SER A 497 -20.96 2.40 -12.82
C SER A 497 -20.83 1.21 -13.77
N ILE A 498 -21.28 1.35 -15.03
CA ILE A 498 -21.11 0.34 -16.09
C ILE A 498 -19.64 0.19 -16.48
N GLU A 499 -18.86 1.28 -16.57
CA GLU A 499 -17.42 1.18 -16.83
C GLU A 499 -16.68 0.47 -15.69
N ASN A 500 -16.98 0.84 -14.43
CA ASN A 500 -16.44 0.15 -13.25
C ASN A 500 -16.87 -1.32 -13.20
N TYR A 501 -18.14 -1.61 -13.53
CA TYR A 501 -18.66 -2.96 -13.67
C TYR A 501 -17.95 -3.74 -14.79
N THR A 502 -17.71 -3.12 -15.94
CA THR A 502 -17.00 -3.74 -17.07
C THR A 502 -15.56 -4.05 -16.66
N LEU A 503 -14.91 -3.14 -15.93
CA LEU A 503 -13.56 -3.34 -15.40
C LEU A 503 -13.53 -4.47 -14.35
N ALA A 504 -14.49 -4.48 -13.41
CA ALA A 504 -14.61 -5.50 -12.37
C ALA A 504 -14.99 -6.87 -12.94
N SER A 505 -15.90 -6.91 -13.91
CA SER A 505 -16.32 -8.11 -14.65
C SER A 505 -15.18 -8.64 -15.51
N ASN A 506 -14.43 -7.78 -16.20
CA ASN A 506 -13.21 -8.16 -16.91
C ASN A 506 -12.14 -8.71 -15.94
N ARG A 507 -11.98 -8.09 -14.76
CA ARG A 507 -11.06 -8.57 -13.72
C ARG A 507 -11.49 -9.91 -13.15
N PHE A 508 -12.78 -10.09 -12.88
CA PHE A 508 -13.37 -11.36 -12.47
C PHE A 508 -13.18 -12.42 -13.55
N MET A 509 -13.52 -12.13 -14.81
CA MET A 509 -13.28 -13.02 -15.94
C MET A 509 -11.79 -13.38 -16.08
N ARG A 510 -10.88 -12.43 -15.88
CA ARG A 510 -9.43 -12.67 -15.92
C ARG A 510 -8.98 -13.59 -14.79
N LEU A 511 -9.40 -13.33 -13.56
CA LEU A 511 -9.08 -14.17 -12.39
C LEU A 511 -9.70 -15.56 -12.50
N ASN A 512 -10.92 -15.65 -13.02
CA ASN A 512 -11.63 -16.91 -13.23
C ASN A 512 -11.00 -17.72 -14.38
N ARG A 513 -10.56 -17.06 -15.47
CA ARG A 513 -9.75 -17.70 -16.52
C ARG A 513 -8.40 -18.20 -15.98
N GLY A 514 -7.72 -17.40 -15.15
CA GLY A 514 -6.46 -17.80 -14.51
C GLY A 514 -6.64 -18.98 -13.57
N LEU A 515 -7.66 -18.94 -12.70
CA LEU A 515 -8.03 -20.05 -11.83
C LEU A 515 -8.40 -21.30 -12.64
N ARG A 516 -9.19 -21.15 -13.71
CA ARG A 516 -9.56 -22.26 -14.60
C ARG A 516 -8.35 -22.85 -15.32
N ALA A 517 -7.43 -22.03 -15.84
CA ALA A 517 -6.20 -22.50 -16.47
C ALA A 517 -5.35 -23.29 -15.48
N HIS A 518 -5.17 -22.75 -14.27
CA HIS A 518 -4.36 -23.39 -13.22
C HIS A 518 -5.00 -24.68 -12.68
N LEU A 519 -6.33 -24.72 -12.57
CA LEU A 519 -7.08 -25.93 -12.22
C LEU A 519 -7.06 -26.96 -13.35
N LEU A 520 -7.11 -26.54 -14.61
CA LEU A 520 -6.99 -27.43 -15.76
C LEU A 520 -5.57 -28.02 -15.89
N GLU A 521 -4.52 -27.22 -15.66
CA GLU A 521 -3.13 -27.70 -15.57
C GLU A 521 -2.98 -28.74 -14.45
N ARG A 522 -3.48 -28.44 -13.24
CA ARG A 522 -3.49 -29.41 -12.14
C ARG A 522 -4.37 -30.63 -12.40
N MET A 523 -5.46 -30.50 -13.16
CA MET A 523 -6.29 -31.63 -13.58
C MET A 523 -5.55 -32.58 -14.54
N VAL A 524 -4.67 -32.04 -15.39
CA VAL A 524 -3.81 -32.83 -16.29
C VAL A 524 -2.71 -33.55 -15.48
N GLU A 525 -2.20 -32.92 -14.42
CA GLU A 525 -1.15 -33.48 -13.57
C GLU A 525 -1.64 -34.52 -12.55
N GLU A 526 -2.80 -34.31 -11.90
CA GLU A 526 -3.23 -35.12 -10.73
C GLU A 526 -4.32 -36.18 -11.03
N GLY A 527 -4.81 -36.28 -12.27
CA GLY A 527 -5.48 -37.46 -12.85
C GLY A 527 -6.71 -38.09 -12.18
N GLY A 528 -7.15 -37.71 -10.97
CA GLY A 528 -8.13 -38.55 -10.24
C GLY A 528 -9.15 -37.83 -9.37
N VAL A 529 -8.81 -36.72 -8.70
CA VAL A 529 -9.71 -36.10 -7.70
C VAL A 529 -10.51 -34.93 -8.30
N LEU A 530 -9.87 -34.12 -9.14
CA LEU A 530 -10.49 -32.94 -9.75
C LEU A 530 -11.36 -33.26 -10.98
N SER A 531 -11.21 -34.44 -11.59
CA SER A 531 -12.03 -34.89 -12.72
C SER A 531 -13.52 -35.00 -12.40
N ARG A 532 -13.89 -35.20 -11.13
CA ARG A 532 -15.28 -35.25 -10.66
C ARG A 532 -15.99 -33.90 -10.65
N TYR A 533 -15.24 -32.80 -10.74
CA TYR A 533 -15.77 -31.43 -10.80
C TYR A 533 -15.80 -30.87 -12.23
N LYS A 534 -15.46 -31.70 -13.24
CA LYS A 534 -15.42 -31.31 -14.66
C LYS A 534 -16.69 -30.60 -15.13
N ASP A 535 -17.85 -31.05 -14.65
CA ASP A 535 -19.15 -30.50 -15.04
C ASP A 535 -19.63 -29.35 -14.12
N ALA A 536 -19.02 -29.20 -12.94
CA ALA A 536 -19.36 -28.12 -12.00
C ALA A 536 -18.73 -26.78 -12.37
N PHE A 537 -17.61 -26.79 -13.10
CA PHE A 537 -16.93 -25.58 -13.60
C PHE A 537 -17.45 -25.10 -14.95
N VAL A 538 -18.44 -25.79 -15.54
CA VAL A 538 -19.07 -25.43 -16.81
C VAL A 538 -20.42 -24.77 -16.54
N THR A 539 -20.42 -23.58 -15.95
CA THR A 539 -21.61 -22.71 -16.02
C THR A 539 -21.20 -21.27 -16.30
N GLY A 540 -21.66 -20.75 -17.44
CA GLY A 540 -21.59 -19.33 -17.78
C GLY A 540 -20.78 -18.95 -19.01
N LEU A 541 -20.94 -19.65 -20.14
CA LEU A 541 -20.87 -19.16 -21.55
C LEU A 541 -20.52 -20.32 -22.49
N MET A 542 -21.55 -20.96 -23.06
CA MET A 542 -21.40 -21.75 -24.29
C MET A 542 -22.18 -21.06 -25.40
N GLN A 543 -21.48 -20.60 -26.44
CA GLN A 543 -21.91 -20.89 -27.79
C GLN A 543 -21.17 -22.17 -28.22
N PRO A 544 -21.84 -23.15 -28.84
CA PRO A 544 -21.20 -24.41 -29.20
C PRO A 544 -20.16 -24.19 -30.32
N PRO A 545 -18.99 -24.84 -30.25
CA PRO A 545 -18.02 -24.82 -31.34
C PRO A 545 -18.55 -25.67 -32.51
N VAL A 546 -18.42 -25.14 -33.72
CA VAL A 546 -18.55 -25.90 -34.96
C VAL A 546 -17.40 -26.92 -35.00
N ASP A 547 -17.75 -28.19 -35.22
CA ASP A 547 -16.81 -29.31 -35.33
C ASP A 547 -15.68 -29.02 -36.32
N VAL A 548 -14.45 -29.01 -35.82
CA VAL A 548 -13.24 -29.23 -36.64
C VAL A 548 -12.31 -30.13 -35.83
N ASP A 549 -12.04 -31.32 -36.35
CA ASP A 549 -11.17 -32.33 -35.76
C ASP A 549 -9.76 -31.78 -35.43
N PRO A 550 -9.16 -32.15 -34.28
CA PRO A 550 -7.80 -31.75 -33.95
C PRO A 550 -6.76 -32.69 -34.58
N PRO A 551 -5.66 -32.17 -35.18
CA PRO A 551 -4.47 -32.98 -35.39
C PRO A 551 -3.67 -33.09 -34.07
N GLN A 552 -3.13 -34.29 -33.88
CA GLN A 552 -2.30 -34.71 -32.75
C GLN A 552 -1.07 -33.80 -32.57
N LEU A 553 -0.95 -33.16 -31.40
CA LEU A 553 0.31 -32.59 -30.91
C LEU A 553 0.52 -33.07 -29.47
N ALA A 554 1.00 -34.29 -29.35
CA ALA A 554 1.68 -34.77 -28.15
C ALA A 554 3.15 -34.31 -28.24
N GLY A 555 3.56 -33.41 -27.34
CA GLY A 555 4.96 -33.07 -27.14
C GLY A 555 5.21 -31.58 -27.01
N ALA A 556 5.33 -31.12 -25.76
CA ALA A 556 6.15 -30.01 -25.28
C ALA A 556 5.45 -29.22 -24.15
N VAL A 557 5.46 -29.76 -22.94
CA VAL A 557 5.37 -28.95 -21.72
C VAL A 557 6.37 -29.57 -20.74
N ALA A 558 7.49 -28.88 -20.53
CA ALA A 558 8.44 -29.18 -19.46
C ALA A 558 8.31 -28.08 -18.38
N PRO A 559 8.44 -28.39 -17.08
CA PRO A 559 8.11 -27.46 -16.01
C PRO A 559 9.12 -26.31 -15.89
N GLN A 560 8.59 -25.10 -15.68
CA GLN A 560 9.24 -23.78 -15.61
C GLN A 560 10.36 -23.62 -14.57
N TRP A 561 10.70 -24.64 -13.78
CA TRP A 561 11.77 -24.58 -12.76
C TRP A 561 13.17 -24.84 -13.34
N ARG A 562 13.31 -25.60 -14.45
CA ARG A 562 14.63 -25.92 -15.03
C ARG A 562 15.32 -24.73 -15.69
N LEU A 563 14.57 -23.77 -16.22
CA LEU A 563 15.16 -22.60 -16.87
C LEU A 563 15.90 -21.67 -15.88
N ALA A 564 15.51 -21.65 -14.61
CA ALA A 564 16.21 -20.87 -13.58
C ALA A 564 17.56 -21.53 -13.17
N GLU A 565 17.67 -22.85 -13.28
CA GLU A 565 18.92 -23.58 -13.06
C GLU A 565 19.84 -23.52 -14.30
N ASP A 566 19.27 -23.55 -15.51
CA ASP A 566 20.05 -23.44 -16.76
C ASP A 566 20.68 -22.04 -16.94
N VAL A 567 20.09 -20.99 -16.35
CA VAL A 567 20.71 -19.64 -16.27
C VAL A 567 21.85 -19.60 -15.23
N ALA A 568 21.87 -20.51 -14.24
CA ALA A 568 22.90 -20.59 -13.22
C ALA A 568 24.10 -21.48 -13.61
N CYS A 569 23.90 -22.41 -14.55
CA CYS A 569 24.92 -23.38 -14.99
C CYS A 569 25.39 -23.13 -16.43
N GLY A 570 26.07 -22.01 -16.65
CA GLY A 570 26.86 -21.81 -17.87
C GLY A 570 28.17 -22.60 -17.83
N ASP A 571 28.28 -23.63 -18.66
CA ASP A 571 29.49 -24.31 -19.18
C ASP A 571 30.73 -24.35 -18.26
N ARG A 572 30.81 -25.38 -17.41
CA ARG A 572 32.06 -26.16 -17.18
C ARG A 572 31.68 -27.61 -16.88
N GLY A 573 32.04 -28.52 -17.78
CA GLY A 573 31.74 -29.94 -17.67
C GLY A 573 32.40 -30.60 -16.46
N LEU A 574 31.75 -31.64 -15.95
CA LEU A 574 32.33 -32.89 -15.43
C LEU A 574 31.20 -33.92 -15.22
N ASP A 575 31.53 -35.17 -15.54
CA ASP A 575 30.68 -36.38 -15.64
C ASP A 575 30.10 -36.93 -14.31
N PRO A 576 29.12 -37.86 -14.37
CA PRO A 576 28.23 -38.21 -13.26
C PRO A 576 28.76 -39.34 -12.37
N ILE A 577 28.38 -39.33 -11.09
CA ILE A 577 28.48 -40.52 -10.21
C ILE A 577 27.10 -40.84 -9.65
N CYS A 578 26.58 -41.98 -10.10
CA CYS A 578 25.40 -42.67 -9.59
C CYS A 578 25.56 -43.12 -8.13
N GLY A 579 24.47 -43.12 -7.38
CA GLY A 579 24.37 -43.76 -6.06
C GLY A 579 22.95 -43.87 -5.55
N ASN A 580 22.26 -44.95 -5.95
CA ASN A 580 20.97 -45.39 -5.42
C ASN A 580 21.02 -45.60 -3.89
N HIS A 581 20.00 -45.12 -3.15
CA HIS A 581 19.32 -45.95 -2.14
C HIS A 581 17.95 -45.41 -1.74
N VAL A 582 16.93 -46.13 -2.19
CA VAL A 582 15.54 -46.14 -1.72
C VAL A 582 15.48 -46.77 -0.32
N ARG A 583 14.72 -46.17 0.62
CA ARG A 583 13.98 -46.88 1.68
C ARG A 583 12.89 -46.00 2.34
N SER A 584 11.65 -46.25 1.92
CA SER A 584 10.41 -46.46 2.70
C SER A 584 10.12 -45.68 4.01
N HIS A 585 8.98 -44.99 3.99
CA HIS A 585 8.12 -44.53 5.10
C HIS A 585 7.82 -45.57 6.20
N PRO A 586 7.32 -45.09 7.36
CA PRO A 586 6.22 -45.76 8.05
C PRO A 586 4.98 -44.86 8.23
N GLU A 587 3.82 -45.49 8.03
CA GLU A 587 2.45 -45.02 8.25
C GLU A 587 2.15 -44.75 9.74
N ILE A 588 1.31 -43.75 10.04
CA ILE A 588 0.57 -43.67 11.32
C ILE A 588 -0.93 -43.58 11.05
N ARG A 589 -1.63 -44.56 11.62
CA ARG A 589 -3.08 -44.85 11.55
C ARG A 589 -3.94 -43.77 12.21
N LEU A 590 -4.99 -43.35 11.50
CA LEU A 590 -6.19 -42.71 12.03
C LEU A 590 -7.10 -43.77 12.71
N GLN A 591 -7.32 -43.65 14.02
CA GLN A 591 -8.40 -44.34 14.72
C GLN A 591 -9.66 -43.47 14.77
N ARG A 592 -10.72 -43.95 14.11
CA ARG A 592 -12.10 -43.50 14.28
C ARG A 592 -12.64 -43.96 15.64
N ARG A 593 -13.24 -43.06 16.42
CA ARG A 593 -14.22 -43.40 17.47
C ARG A 593 -15.57 -42.78 17.13
N ALA A 594 -16.53 -43.65 16.87
CA ALA A 594 -17.95 -43.34 16.83
C ALA A 594 -18.51 -43.25 18.25
N LEU A 595 -19.42 -42.31 18.50
CA LEU A 595 -20.32 -42.33 19.65
C LEU A 595 -21.76 -42.22 19.16
N SER A 596 -22.56 -43.18 19.62
CA SER A 596 -23.98 -43.43 19.33
C SER A 596 -24.87 -42.69 20.35
N PRO A 597 -26.17 -42.46 20.05
CA PRO A 597 -27.02 -41.51 20.75
C PRO A 597 -27.83 -42.16 21.88
N ASN A 598 -28.13 -41.40 22.93
CA ASN A 598 -29.34 -41.42 23.76
C ASN A 598 -29.04 -40.77 25.13
N ASP A 599 -29.59 -39.58 25.37
CA ASP A 599 -30.34 -39.29 26.60
C ASP A 599 -30.88 -37.85 26.57
N VAL A 600 -32.15 -37.75 26.19
CA VAL A 600 -32.98 -36.55 26.33
C VAL A 600 -33.90 -36.78 27.51
N ARG A 601 -33.77 -35.98 28.57
CA ARG A 601 -34.87 -35.69 29.50
C ARG A 601 -34.93 -34.20 29.85
N PRO A 602 -36.14 -33.63 30.01
CA PRO A 602 -36.35 -32.19 30.00
C PRO A 602 -36.37 -31.60 31.41
N ARG A 603 -35.90 -30.36 31.57
CA ARG A 603 -36.20 -29.53 32.75
C ARG A 603 -37.27 -28.50 32.42
N THR A 604 -38.39 -28.72 33.08
CA THR A 604 -39.52 -27.84 33.42
C THR A 604 -39.20 -26.34 33.56
N ILE A 605 -39.98 -25.51 32.87
CA ILE A 605 -40.24 -24.11 33.22
C ILE A 605 -41.71 -24.05 33.68
N ASN A 606 -41.97 -23.51 34.87
CA ASN A 606 -43.33 -23.16 35.30
C ASN A 606 -43.34 -21.70 35.81
N PRO A 607 -44.40 -20.92 35.55
CA PRO A 607 -44.44 -19.47 35.70
C PRO A 607 -45.17 -19.03 36.97
N ARG A 608 -44.88 -17.81 37.43
CA ARG A 608 -45.65 -16.95 38.38
C ARG A 608 -44.85 -15.63 38.47
N SER A 609 -45.40 -14.43 38.53
CA SER A 609 -46.77 -13.95 38.69
C SER A 609 -46.76 -12.42 38.49
N ARG A 610 -47.87 -11.91 37.93
CA ARG A 610 -48.35 -10.53 37.93
C ARG A 610 -47.94 -9.68 39.15
N ARG A 611 -47.54 -8.43 38.93
CA ARG A 611 -48.12 -7.28 39.65
C ARG A 611 -48.08 -6.01 38.80
N ARG A 612 -49.28 -5.45 38.62
CA ARG A 612 -49.59 -4.13 38.05
C ARG A 612 -49.12 -3.04 39.01
N GLY A 613 -48.63 -1.93 38.47
CA GLY A 613 -48.41 -0.68 39.19
C GLY A 613 -48.39 0.50 38.22
N ARG A 614 -49.58 0.95 37.82
CA ARG A 614 -49.80 2.22 37.10
C ARG A 614 -49.85 3.33 38.15
N ALA A 615 -48.98 4.33 38.07
CA ALA A 615 -49.20 5.62 38.71
C ALA A 615 -48.55 6.74 37.89
N ARG A 616 -49.39 7.71 37.53
CA ARG A 616 -49.08 9.01 36.92
C ARG A 616 -48.06 9.79 37.76
N ARG A 617 -47.20 10.58 37.11
CA ARG A 617 -47.09 12.02 37.40
C ARG A 617 -46.39 12.79 36.29
N THR A 618 -47.07 13.83 35.87
CA THR A 618 -46.67 15.02 35.11
C THR A 618 -45.57 15.81 35.81
N ARG A 619 -44.54 16.25 35.06
CA ARG A 619 -44.25 17.67 34.77
C ARG A 619 -43.19 17.75 33.69
#